data_AF-A0A7W0MVP1-F1
#
_entry.id   AF-A0A7W0MVP1-F1
#
_cell.length_a   1.000
_cell.length_b   1.000
_cell.length_c   1.000
_cell.angle_alpha   90.00
_cell.angle_beta   90.00
_cell.angle_gamma   90.00
#
_symmetry.space_group_name_H-M   'P 1'
#
loop_
_entity.id
_entity.type
_entity.pdbx_description
1 polymer ?
#
loop_
_entity_poly.entity_id
_entity_poly.type
_entity_poly.pdbx_seq_one_letter_code
_entity_poly.pdbx_strand_id
1 'polypeptide(L)'
;RPDRPPKGRRLAANRVREIADAVAKVRAERRRAERSTREVFLKGADRWQVSYYARAAPGRPRREIAQVLVDDRTGGVLEAWTGYQVAWTMARGYEGAFGRKVNSPWVWIPLAIAFVVPFVDPRRPRRLLHLDLLVLSAFSASLAFFNAADVGTSVPLVYPLLVYLLGRMLWVGLRRRGAEEQAARPLRLLVPVTYLAIAVVFLLGFRVALNVTSSNVIDVGYAGVLGADRIGDGRELYGAFPQDNQHGDTYGPANYAAYVPFEQAVPWSGSWDDLPAAHGAAIAFDLLACLLCFLIGRRVRGPGLGIVLAYAWVTFPFTLYVSMTNANDGLVAVLVLAALWAASSAPARGAFVALAGLTKFAPLALAPLFALHRPVGSERGRVRAAALFALAFAATAALAFVPVLAHSDLRGFWDATIAFQAERGSPFSVWGLYDGGWLDTLQRGVQVAAAVGAVALALVPRRRDLVGLAALSAAILIALQLGITHWFYLYIPWFFPLVMIALLGRWGEPGREPARA
;
A
#
# COMPACT_ATOMS: atom_id res chain seq x y z
N ARG A 1 40.95 -18.58 -16.20
CA ARG A 1 40.57 -20.00 -16.43
C ARG A 1 39.78 -20.48 -15.21
N PRO A 2 38.73 -21.30 -15.36
CA PRO A 2 37.81 -21.62 -14.26
C PRO A 2 38.41 -22.50 -13.14
N ASP A 3 39.53 -23.15 -13.43
CA ASP A 3 40.36 -23.98 -12.55
C ASP A 3 41.40 -23.19 -11.73
N ARG A 4 41.63 -21.91 -12.05
CA ARG A 4 42.57 -21.05 -11.32
C ARG A 4 41.86 -19.87 -10.65
N PRO A 5 42.18 -19.55 -9.40
CA PRO A 5 41.65 -18.35 -8.75
C PRO A 5 42.03 -17.08 -9.54
N PRO A 6 41.09 -16.15 -9.77
CA PRO A 6 41.41 -14.81 -10.26
C PRO A 6 42.35 -14.07 -9.31
N LYS A 7 43.03 -13.02 -9.80
CA LYS A 7 43.92 -12.20 -8.97
C LYS A 7 43.16 -11.65 -7.76
N GLY A 8 43.74 -11.81 -6.57
CA GLY A 8 43.14 -11.37 -5.31
C GLY A 8 42.03 -12.29 -4.77
N ARG A 9 41.85 -13.48 -5.34
CA ARG A 9 40.88 -14.48 -4.88
C ARG A 9 41.55 -15.74 -4.38
N ARG A 10 40.94 -16.38 -3.39
CA ARG A 10 41.36 -17.67 -2.85
C ARG A 10 40.73 -18.82 -3.63
N LEU A 11 39.45 -18.75 -3.98
CA LEU A 11 38.74 -19.84 -4.64
C LEU A 11 38.82 -19.73 -6.17
N ALA A 12 38.86 -20.89 -6.84
CA ALA A 12 38.65 -20.99 -8.28
C ALA A 12 37.16 -21.16 -8.59
N ALA A 13 36.72 -20.69 -9.76
CA ALA A 13 35.31 -20.75 -10.16
C ALA A 13 34.73 -22.18 -10.15
N ASN A 14 35.52 -23.20 -10.48
CA ASN A 14 35.09 -24.61 -10.39
C ASN A 14 34.77 -25.04 -8.95
N ARG A 15 35.60 -24.64 -7.99
CA ARG A 15 35.37 -24.97 -6.58
C ARG A 15 34.12 -24.30 -6.04
N VAL A 16 33.91 -23.04 -6.41
CA VAL A 16 32.69 -22.30 -6.06
C VAL A 16 31.43 -22.98 -6.64
N ARG A 17 31.51 -23.49 -7.88
CA ARG A 17 30.41 -24.24 -8.50
C ARG A 17 30.08 -25.52 -7.74
N GLU A 18 31.10 -26.29 -7.32
CA GLU A 18 30.89 -27.50 -6.53
C GLU A 18 30.19 -27.20 -5.21
N ILE A 19 30.61 -26.14 -4.52
CA ILE A 19 29.99 -25.68 -3.27
C ILE A 19 28.51 -25.32 -3.51
N ALA A 20 28.23 -24.51 -4.54
CA ALA A 20 26.87 -24.11 -4.88
C ALA A 20 25.99 -25.31 -5.31
N ASP A 21 26.55 -26.25 -6.06
CA ASP A 21 25.85 -27.46 -6.51
C ASP A 21 25.53 -28.44 -5.37
N ALA A 22 26.25 -28.37 -4.25
CA ALA A 22 25.98 -29.20 -3.09
C ALA A 22 24.73 -28.75 -2.31
N VAL A 23 24.29 -27.49 -2.49
CA VAL A 23 23.14 -26.92 -1.76
C VAL A 23 21.84 -27.67 -2.11
N ALA A 24 21.16 -28.21 -1.11
CA ALA A 24 20.01 -29.10 -1.29
C ALA A 24 18.88 -28.48 -2.13
N LYS A 25 18.52 -27.21 -1.88
CA LYS A 25 17.48 -26.51 -2.65
C LYS A 25 17.88 -26.22 -4.10
N VAL A 26 19.15 -25.92 -4.34
CA VAL A 26 19.68 -25.77 -5.72
C VAL A 26 19.61 -27.10 -6.46
N ARG A 27 20.00 -28.20 -5.81
CA ARG A 27 19.87 -29.54 -6.40
C ARG A 27 18.42 -29.88 -6.74
N ALA A 28 17.47 -29.51 -5.88
CA ALA A 28 16.05 -29.71 -6.13
C ALA A 28 15.56 -28.92 -7.35
N GLU A 29 15.89 -27.63 -7.45
CA GLU A 29 15.53 -26.80 -8.60
C GLU A 29 16.16 -27.29 -9.91
N ARG A 30 17.42 -27.70 -9.87
CA ARG A 30 18.11 -28.25 -11.04
C ARG A 30 17.52 -29.58 -11.53
N ARG A 31 16.93 -30.39 -10.64
CA ARG A 31 16.18 -31.59 -11.03
C ARG A 31 14.86 -31.24 -11.73
N ARG A 32 14.20 -30.15 -11.33
CA ARG A 32 12.95 -29.66 -11.95
C ARG A 32 13.21 -29.01 -13.32
N ALA A 33 14.29 -28.24 -13.43
CA ALA A 33 14.70 -27.59 -14.67
C ALA A 33 15.82 -28.40 -15.35
N GLU A 34 15.43 -29.51 -15.98
CA GLU A 34 16.34 -30.34 -16.75
C GLU A 34 17.12 -29.50 -17.78
N ARG A 35 18.43 -29.72 -17.86
CA ARG A 35 19.37 -28.94 -18.72
C ARG A 35 19.52 -27.47 -18.32
N SER A 36 19.28 -27.12 -17.05
CA SER A 36 19.68 -25.81 -16.51
C SER A 36 21.17 -25.52 -16.72
N THR A 37 21.46 -24.28 -17.11
CA THR A 37 22.82 -23.75 -17.23
C THR A 37 23.21 -23.00 -15.96
N ARG A 38 24.49 -22.72 -15.78
CA ARG A 38 25.00 -22.03 -14.60
C ARG A 38 26.15 -21.13 -14.96
N GLU A 39 26.16 -19.95 -14.37
CA GLU A 39 27.16 -18.91 -14.59
C GLU A 39 27.74 -18.48 -13.24
N VAL A 40 29.02 -18.09 -13.24
CA VAL A 40 29.76 -17.76 -12.02
C VAL A 40 30.31 -16.35 -12.15
N PHE A 41 29.99 -15.51 -11.19
CA PHE A 41 30.34 -14.10 -11.17
C PHE A 41 31.13 -13.78 -9.90
N LEU A 42 32.04 -12.81 -10.03
CA LEU A 42 32.61 -12.12 -8.87
C LEU A 42 31.59 -11.08 -8.40
N LYS A 43 31.35 -11.03 -7.08
CA LYS A 43 30.44 -10.06 -6.48
C LYS A 43 31.17 -9.32 -5.35
N GLY A 44 31.43 -8.03 -5.56
CA GLY A 44 32.28 -7.26 -4.64
C GLY A 44 33.70 -7.83 -4.58
N ALA A 45 34.45 -7.52 -3.53
CA ALA A 45 35.86 -7.90 -3.38
C ALA A 45 36.09 -9.29 -2.77
N ASP A 46 35.08 -9.85 -2.09
CA ASP A 46 35.21 -11.00 -1.20
C ASP A 46 34.18 -12.12 -1.45
N ARG A 47 33.24 -11.92 -2.39
CA ARG A 47 32.16 -12.89 -2.65
C ARG A 47 32.14 -13.35 -4.10
N TRP A 48 31.57 -14.54 -4.26
CA TRP A 48 31.19 -15.13 -5.52
C TRP A 48 29.67 -15.29 -5.58
N GLN A 49 29.13 -15.19 -6.79
CA GLN A 49 27.74 -15.53 -7.08
C GLN A 49 27.70 -16.65 -8.12
N VAL A 50 26.91 -17.69 -7.86
CA VAL A 50 26.57 -18.71 -8.84
C VAL A 50 25.08 -18.57 -9.17
N SER A 51 24.78 -18.28 -10.42
CA SER A 51 23.43 -18.13 -10.93
C SER A 51 23.08 -19.31 -11.83
N TYR A 52 21.89 -19.86 -11.65
CA TYR A 52 21.39 -21.01 -12.40
C TYR A 52 20.22 -20.56 -13.27
N TYR A 53 20.25 -20.91 -14.56
CA TYR A 53 19.26 -20.49 -15.53
C TYR A 53 18.55 -21.70 -16.14
N ALA A 54 17.22 -21.66 -16.13
CA ALA A 54 16.42 -22.58 -16.92
C ALA A 54 16.62 -22.32 -18.42
N ARG A 55 16.49 -23.37 -19.23
CA ARG A 55 16.49 -23.23 -20.69
C ARG A 55 15.32 -22.36 -21.12
N ALA A 56 15.59 -21.33 -21.91
CA ALA A 56 14.54 -20.50 -22.48
C ALA A 56 13.82 -21.20 -23.63
N ALA A 57 12.51 -20.98 -23.76
CA ALA A 57 11.80 -21.23 -25.00
C ALA A 57 12.26 -20.24 -26.10
N PRO A 58 12.16 -20.57 -27.39
CA PRO A 58 12.50 -19.66 -28.47
C PRO A 58 11.80 -18.30 -28.30
N GLY A 59 12.56 -17.20 -28.39
CA GLY A 59 12.03 -15.84 -28.26
C GLY A 59 11.80 -15.35 -26.82
N ARG A 60 12.11 -16.14 -25.78
CA ARG A 60 12.04 -15.69 -24.38
C ARG A 60 13.42 -15.55 -23.74
N PRO A 61 13.62 -14.61 -22.79
CA PRO A 61 14.86 -14.54 -22.04
C PRO A 61 15.03 -15.77 -21.13
N ARG A 62 16.29 -16.10 -20.81
CA ARG A 62 16.63 -17.15 -19.84
C ARG A 62 16.16 -16.72 -18.45
N ARG A 63 15.42 -17.59 -17.76
CA ARG A 63 14.94 -17.33 -16.39
C ARG A 63 15.95 -17.85 -15.38
N GLU A 64 16.39 -16.99 -14.47
CA GLU A 64 17.18 -17.42 -13.31
C GLU A 64 16.28 -18.14 -12.30
N ILE A 65 16.66 -19.37 -11.94
CA ILE A 65 15.87 -20.27 -11.09
C ILE A 65 16.50 -20.50 -9.72
N ALA A 66 17.81 -20.29 -9.60
CA ALA A 66 18.52 -20.33 -8.33
C ALA A 66 19.74 -19.41 -8.35
N GLN A 67 20.08 -18.87 -7.18
CA GLN A 67 21.25 -18.02 -6.97
C GLN A 67 21.93 -18.43 -5.66
N VAL A 68 23.26 -18.56 -5.64
CA VAL A 68 24.05 -18.86 -4.43
C VAL A 68 25.14 -17.83 -4.27
N LEU A 69 25.28 -17.22 -3.09
CA LEU A 69 26.44 -16.42 -2.73
C LEU A 69 27.39 -17.26 -1.89
N VAL A 70 28.67 -17.24 -2.25
CA VAL A 70 29.74 -17.98 -1.59
C VAL A 70 30.82 -17.00 -1.14
N ASP A 71 31.27 -17.12 0.10
CA ASP A 71 32.38 -16.37 0.64
C ASP A 71 33.70 -16.89 0.07
N ASP A 72 34.53 -16.01 -0.51
CA ASP A 72 35.81 -16.42 -1.13
C ASP A 72 36.83 -16.90 -0.09
N ARG A 73 36.83 -16.30 1.11
CA ARG A 73 37.86 -16.57 2.13
C ARG A 73 37.65 -17.92 2.79
N THR A 74 36.41 -18.28 3.08
CA THR A 74 36.02 -19.48 3.83
C THR A 74 35.53 -20.60 2.91
N GLY A 75 34.89 -20.26 1.79
CA GLY A 75 34.12 -21.21 0.98
C GLY A 75 32.75 -21.54 1.57
N GLY A 76 32.30 -20.78 2.58
CA GLY A 76 30.97 -20.92 3.16
C GLY A 76 29.89 -20.38 2.21
N VAL A 77 28.73 -21.04 2.19
CA VAL A 77 27.54 -20.52 1.52
C VAL A 77 26.95 -19.43 2.40
N LEU A 78 27.00 -18.19 1.92
CA LEU A 78 26.44 -17.03 2.61
C LEU A 78 24.93 -16.95 2.41
N GLU A 79 24.50 -17.17 1.17
CA GLU A 79 23.08 -17.12 0.81
C GLU A 79 22.78 -18.13 -0.28
N ALA A 80 21.55 -18.63 -0.32
CA ALA A 80 21.05 -19.38 -1.45
C ALA A 80 19.56 -19.08 -1.63
N TRP A 81 19.13 -18.81 -2.85
CA TRP A 81 17.76 -18.42 -3.17
C TRP A 81 17.28 -19.21 -4.38
N THR A 82 15.98 -19.53 -4.41
CA THR A 82 15.35 -20.34 -5.45
C THR A 82 14.00 -19.78 -5.83
N GLY A 83 13.53 -20.04 -7.04
CA GLY A 83 12.20 -19.61 -7.49
C GLY A 83 12.05 -18.09 -7.51
N TYR A 84 10.94 -17.57 -6.96
CA TYR A 84 10.66 -16.13 -6.98
C TYR A 84 11.67 -15.29 -6.18
N GLN A 85 12.29 -15.82 -5.13
CA GLN A 85 13.26 -15.07 -4.30
C GLN A 85 14.52 -14.68 -5.06
N VAL A 86 14.78 -15.32 -6.20
CA VAL A 86 15.90 -14.94 -7.08
C VAL A 86 15.65 -13.56 -7.67
N ALA A 87 14.52 -13.39 -8.37
CA ALA A 87 14.13 -12.14 -9.02
C ALA A 87 13.58 -11.09 -8.03
N TRP A 88 13.02 -11.52 -6.91
CA TRP A 88 12.38 -10.65 -5.92
C TRP A 88 13.20 -10.64 -4.62
N THR A 89 14.21 -9.78 -4.56
CA THR A 89 15.06 -9.63 -3.36
C THR A 89 14.25 -9.23 -2.11
N MET A 90 13.15 -8.50 -2.29
CA MET A 90 12.21 -8.15 -1.23
C MET A 90 11.58 -9.39 -0.55
N ALA A 91 11.51 -10.53 -1.24
CA ALA A 91 10.99 -11.79 -0.69
C ALA A 91 12.03 -12.58 0.16
N ARG A 92 13.22 -12.02 0.37
CA ARG A 92 14.33 -12.67 1.10
C ARG A 92 14.35 -12.37 2.59
N GLY A 93 13.45 -11.49 3.08
CA GLY A 93 13.34 -11.16 4.50
C GLY A 93 14.55 -10.43 5.07
N TYR A 94 15.28 -9.65 4.26
CA TYR A 94 16.43 -8.89 4.74
C TYR A 94 16.01 -7.88 5.80
N GLU A 95 16.77 -7.83 6.90
CA GLU A 95 16.54 -6.87 7.96
C GLU A 95 16.65 -5.44 7.42
N GLY A 96 15.66 -4.60 7.75
CA GLY A 96 15.62 -3.21 7.32
C GLY A 96 15.19 -2.97 5.87
N ALA A 97 14.74 -3.99 5.13
CA ALA A 97 14.22 -3.81 3.76
C ALA A 97 13.03 -2.83 3.71
N PHE A 98 12.16 -2.85 4.73
CA PHE A 98 11.01 -1.96 4.85
C PHE A 98 10.90 -1.45 6.27
N GLY A 99 10.72 -0.15 6.48
CA GLY A 99 10.37 0.46 7.76
C GLY A 99 11.38 0.36 8.92
N ARG A 100 12.50 -0.36 8.75
CA ARG A 100 13.49 -0.68 9.80
C ARG A 100 12.84 -0.98 11.17
N LYS A 101 12.91 -0.05 12.13
CA LYS A 101 12.56 -0.28 13.55
C LYS A 101 11.10 -0.56 13.79
N VAL A 102 10.20 -0.17 12.88
CA VAL A 102 8.77 -0.50 13.01
C VAL A 102 8.54 -2.01 13.10
N ASN A 103 9.37 -2.82 12.44
CA ASN A 103 9.27 -4.28 12.47
C ASN A 103 9.76 -4.89 13.79
N SER A 104 10.38 -4.10 14.66
CA SER A 104 10.78 -4.58 15.98
C SER A 104 9.52 -4.95 16.77
N PRO A 105 9.46 -6.15 17.38
CA PRO A 105 8.34 -6.53 18.24
C PRO A 105 8.08 -5.51 19.36
N TRP A 106 9.13 -4.83 19.83
CA TRP A 106 9.06 -3.77 20.84
C TRP A 106 8.37 -2.48 20.38
N VAL A 107 8.20 -2.28 19.07
CA VAL A 107 7.38 -1.19 18.51
C VAL A 107 6.04 -1.75 18.06
N TRP A 108 6.06 -2.84 17.29
CA TRP A 108 4.87 -3.41 16.66
C TRP A 108 3.82 -3.90 17.68
N ILE A 109 4.25 -4.67 18.70
CA ILE A 109 3.33 -5.28 19.67
C ILE A 109 2.68 -4.20 20.55
N PRO A 110 3.43 -3.27 21.20
CA PRO A 110 2.81 -2.20 21.97
C PRO A 110 1.85 -1.34 21.14
N LEU A 111 2.19 -1.07 19.88
CA LEU A 111 1.35 -0.29 18.98
C LEU A 111 0.05 -1.04 18.62
N ALA A 112 0.14 -2.35 18.31
CA ALA A 112 -1.03 -3.20 18.08
C ALA A 112 -1.92 -3.32 19.33
N ILE A 113 -1.34 -3.43 20.53
CA ILE A 113 -2.08 -3.42 21.80
C ILE A 113 -2.78 -2.06 21.97
N ALA A 114 -2.06 -0.95 21.77
CA ALA A 114 -2.61 0.40 21.85
C ALA A 114 -3.76 0.61 20.85
N PHE A 115 -3.70 0.00 19.67
CA PHE A 115 -4.78 0.03 18.68
C PHE A 115 -6.03 -0.69 19.16
N VAL A 116 -5.91 -1.89 19.73
CA VAL A 116 -7.08 -2.73 20.08
C VAL A 116 -7.70 -2.35 21.42
N VAL A 117 -6.88 -2.17 22.46
CA VAL A 117 -7.32 -2.09 23.86
C VAL A 117 -8.42 -1.06 24.09
N PRO A 118 -8.33 0.20 23.60
CA PRO A 118 -9.36 1.20 23.88
C PRO A 118 -10.77 0.83 23.40
N PHE A 119 -10.89 -0.07 22.43
CA PHE A 119 -12.17 -0.48 21.83
C PHE A 119 -12.75 -1.79 22.38
N VAL A 120 -12.02 -2.48 23.28
CA VAL A 120 -12.51 -3.72 23.90
C VAL A 120 -13.67 -3.41 24.84
N ASP A 121 -14.74 -4.22 24.79
CA ASP A 121 -15.86 -4.11 25.73
C ASP A 121 -15.99 -5.41 26.53
N PRO A 122 -15.41 -5.48 27.75
CA PRO A 122 -15.44 -6.69 28.57
C PRO A 122 -16.85 -7.16 28.91
N ARG A 123 -17.83 -6.24 28.92
CA ARG A 123 -19.23 -6.58 29.19
C ARG A 123 -19.91 -7.26 28.00
N ARG A 124 -19.29 -7.19 26.81
CA ARG A 124 -19.83 -7.72 25.55
C ARG A 124 -18.72 -8.29 24.67
N PRO A 125 -18.11 -9.43 25.07
CA PRO A 125 -16.93 -9.98 24.41
C PRO A 125 -17.18 -10.37 22.94
N ARG A 126 -18.41 -10.74 22.57
CA ARG A 126 -18.78 -11.19 21.22
C ARG A 126 -19.24 -10.08 20.27
N ARG A 127 -18.87 -8.81 20.51
CA ARG A 127 -19.20 -7.72 19.59
C ARG A 127 -18.48 -7.93 18.26
N LEU A 128 -19.21 -7.76 17.16
CA LEU A 128 -18.63 -7.84 15.81
C LEU A 128 -17.48 -6.84 15.61
N LEU A 129 -17.48 -5.70 16.32
CA LEU A 129 -16.36 -4.75 16.31
C LEU A 129 -15.05 -5.39 16.80
N HIS A 130 -15.08 -6.31 17.76
CA HIS A 130 -13.86 -7.00 18.22
C HIS A 130 -13.32 -7.92 17.12
N LEU A 131 -14.21 -8.60 16.38
CA LEU A 131 -13.80 -9.37 15.20
C LEU A 131 -13.24 -8.46 14.10
N ASP A 132 -13.88 -7.31 13.86
CA ASP A 132 -13.40 -6.32 12.90
C ASP A 132 -11.96 -5.86 13.23
N LEU A 133 -11.67 -5.57 14.51
CA LEU A 133 -10.34 -5.18 14.99
C LEU A 133 -9.33 -6.33 14.97
N LEU A 134 -9.77 -7.55 15.29
CA LEU A 134 -8.94 -8.76 15.20
C LEU A 134 -8.52 -9.01 13.76
N VAL A 135 -9.43 -8.90 12.80
CA VAL A 135 -9.13 -9.06 11.37
C VAL A 135 -8.14 -8.00 10.88
N LEU A 136 -8.33 -6.73 11.27
CA LEU A 136 -7.37 -5.66 10.96
C LEU A 136 -5.99 -5.92 11.57
N SER A 137 -5.93 -6.46 12.79
CA SER A 137 -4.68 -6.79 13.46
C SER A 137 -4.01 -8.05 12.89
N ALA A 138 -4.80 -8.99 12.37
CA ALA A 138 -4.33 -10.28 11.85
C ALA A 138 -3.46 -10.15 10.59
N PHE A 139 -3.51 -9.03 9.86
CA PHE A 139 -2.53 -8.73 8.82
C PHE A 139 -1.09 -8.76 9.36
N SER A 140 -0.89 -8.50 10.66
CA SER A 140 0.43 -8.60 11.31
C SER A 140 1.01 -10.01 11.24
N ALA A 141 0.17 -11.06 11.28
CA ALA A 141 0.64 -12.44 11.16
C ALA A 141 1.17 -12.69 9.74
N SER A 142 0.45 -12.23 8.72
CA SER A 142 0.90 -12.28 7.34
C SER A 142 2.23 -11.53 7.15
N LEU A 143 2.37 -10.32 7.72
CA LEU A 143 3.63 -9.55 7.66
C LEU A 143 4.77 -10.26 8.39
N ALA A 144 4.51 -10.93 9.51
CA ALA A 144 5.53 -11.69 10.22
C ALA A 144 6.10 -12.83 9.36
N PHE A 145 5.24 -13.57 8.64
CA PHE A 145 5.70 -14.58 7.68
C PHE A 145 6.47 -13.95 6.49
N PHE A 146 6.04 -12.78 6.00
CA PHE A 146 6.77 -12.06 4.96
C PHE A 146 8.18 -11.70 5.41
N ASN A 147 8.31 -11.11 6.60
CA ASN A 147 9.59 -10.75 7.20
C ASN A 147 10.48 -11.98 7.47
N ALA A 148 9.87 -13.14 7.72
CA ALA A 148 10.57 -14.42 7.85
C ALA A 148 10.92 -15.09 6.49
N ALA A 149 10.75 -14.39 5.38
CA ALA A 149 10.96 -14.89 4.01
C ALA A 149 10.05 -16.07 3.61
N ASP A 150 8.92 -16.26 4.31
CA ASP A 150 7.89 -17.25 3.98
C ASP A 150 6.71 -16.60 3.26
N VAL A 151 6.93 -16.26 1.99
CA VAL A 151 5.89 -15.69 1.11
C VAL A 151 4.76 -16.71 0.86
N GLY A 152 5.08 -18.00 0.91
CA GLY A 152 4.14 -19.11 0.71
C GLY A 152 2.98 -19.09 1.71
N THR A 153 3.27 -18.81 2.98
CA THR A 153 2.27 -18.66 4.04
C THR A 153 1.73 -17.23 4.12
N SER A 154 2.62 -16.24 3.97
CA SER A 154 2.29 -14.82 4.10
C SER A 154 1.17 -14.39 3.14
N VAL A 155 1.28 -14.71 1.86
CA VAL A 155 0.39 -14.21 0.81
C VAL A 155 -1.04 -14.76 0.94
N PRO A 156 -1.28 -16.07 1.08
CA PRO A 156 -2.63 -16.60 1.25
C PRO A 156 -3.37 -16.06 2.47
N LEU A 157 -2.67 -15.76 3.58
CA LEU A 157 -3.27 -15.25 4.81
C LEU A 157 -3.98 -13.89 4.63
N VAL A 158 -3.60 -13.10 3.63
CA VAL A 158 -4.18 -11.78 3.34
C VAL A 158 -5.64 -11.89 2.85
N TYR A 159 -5.92 -12.89 2.02
CA TYR A 159 -7.19 -13.03 1.29
C TYR A 159 -8.43 -13.21 2.18
N PRO A 160 -8.46 -14.12 3.19
CA PRO A 160 -9.62 -14.24 4.06
C PRO A 160 -9.90 -12.94 4.85
N LEU A 161 -8.85 -12.18 5.20
CA LEU A 161 -8.98 -10.89 5.90
C LEU A 161 -9.60 -9.84 4.98
N LEU A 162 -9.11 -9.72 3.74
CA LEU A 162 -9.68 -8.82 2.73
C LEU A 162 -11.13 -9.19 2.38
N VAL A 163 -11.43 -10.47 2.19
CA VAL A 163 -12.80 -10.95 1.90
C VAL A 163 -13.75 -10.64 3.06
N TYR A 164 -13.32 -10.84 4.30
CA TYR A 164 -14.10 -10.46 5.49
C TYR A 164 -14.39 -8.95 5.48
N LEU A 165 -13.36 -8.12 5.32
CA LEU A 165 -13.53 -6.66 5.33
C LEU A 165 -14.40 -6.17 4.17
N LEU A 166 -14.26 -6.77 2.97
CA LEU A 166 -15.13 -6.49 1.83
C LEU A 166 -16.60 -6.77 2.18
N GLY A 167 -16.91 -7.99 2.65
CA GLY A 167 -18.26 -8.36 3.06
C GLY A 167 -18.80 -7.44 4.16
N ARG A 168 -17.94 -7.09 5.13
CA ARG A 168 -18.28 -6.19 6.23
C ARG A 168 -18.60 -4.78 5.75
N MET A 169 -17.83 -4.24 4.82
CA MET A 169 -18.03 -2.90 4.27
C MET A 169 -19.24 -2.83 3.34
N LEU A 170 -19.47 -3.85 2.52
CA LEU A 170 -20.70 -4.00 1.73
C LEU A 170 -21.93 -4.07 2.65
N TRP A 171 -21.86 -4.85 3.73
CA TRP A 171 -22.93 -4.93 4.72
C TRP A 171 -23.27 -3.58 5.35
N VAL A 172 -22.27 -2.75 5.66
CA VAL A 172 -22.49 -1.41 6.23
C VAL A 172 -23.04 -0.44 5.17
N GLY A 173 -22.50 -0.44 3.95
CA GLY A 173 -22.88 0.50 2.89
C GLY A 173 -24.24 0.20 2.22
N LEU A 174 -24.63 -1.08 2.14
CA LEU A 174 -25.86 -1.54 1.48
C LEU A 174 -27.04 -1.73 2.43
N ARG A 175 -26.88 -1.47 3.73
CA ARG A 175 -28.00 -1.44 4.69
C ARG A 175 -28.44 0.00 4.93
N ARG A 176 -29.76 0.23 4.96
CA ARG A 176 -30.31 1.51 5.42
C ARG A 176 -29.95 1.69 6.89
N ARG A 177 -29.79 2.94 7.33
CA ARG A 177 -29.70 3.25 8.76
C ARG A 177 -31.01 2.83 9.42
N GLY A 178 -30.98 1.72 10.14
CA GLY A 178 -32.15 1.14 10.80
C GLY A 178 -32.45 1.79 12.14
N ALA A 179 -33.69 1.66 12.63
CA ALA A 179 -34.16 2.26 13.88
C ALA A 179 -33.23 1.97 15.09
N GLU A 180 -32.62 0.79 15.14
CA GLU A 180 -31.63 0.42 16.16
C GLU A 180 -30.29 1.18 16.06
N GLU A 181 -29.87 1.59 14.85
CA GLU A 181 -28.72 2.48 14.63
C GLU A 181 -29.10 3.97 14.82
N GLN A 182 -30.38 4.34 14.68
CA GLN A 182 -30.85 5.66 15.16
C GLN A 182 -30.88 5.72 16.68
N ALA A 183 -31.30 4.64 17.34
CA ALA A 183 -31.20 4.43 18.79
C ALA A 183 -29.79 3.97 19.23
N ALA A 184 -28.76 4.17 18.39
CA ALA A 184 -27.45 3.56 18.58
C ALA A 184 -26.87 3.89 19.94
N ARG A 185 -26.45 2.83 20.63
CA ARG A 185 -25.75 2.93 21.91
C ARG A 185 -24.43 3.68 21.75
N PRO A 186 -23.95 4.36 22.81
CA PRO A 186 -22.68 5.04 22.76
C PRO A 186 -21.53 4.07 22.49
N LEU A 187 -20.52 4.54 21.73
CA LEU A 187 -19.26 3.84 21.60
C LEU A 187 -18.61 3.81 22.99
N ARG A 188 -18.67 2.65 23.65
CA ARG A 188 -17.98 2.44 24.91
C ARG A 188 -16.51 2.19 24.63
N LEU A 189 -15.66 3.06 25.15
CA LEU A 189 -14.22 2.93 25.14
C LEU A 189 -13.75 2.52 26.55
N LEU A 190 -12.71 1.68 26.64
CA LEU A 190 -12.08 1.38 27.93
C LEU A 190 -11.32 2.59 28.48
N VAL A 191 -10.82 3.43 27.58
CA VAL A 191 -10.01 4.59 27.91
C VAL A 191 -10.81 5.86 27.56
N PRO A 192 -10.87 6.86 28.46
CA PRO A 192 -11.55 8.12 28.15
C PRO A 192 -10.91 8.84 26.96
N VAL A 193 -11.75 9.53 26.18
CA VAL A 193 -11.33 10.24 24.96
C VAL A 193 -10.20 11.25 25.24
N THR A 194 -10.18 11.90 26.40
CA THR A 194 -9.12 12.85 26.79
C THR A 194 -7.73 12.19 26.81
N TYR A 195 -7.62 10.97 27.33
CA TYR A 195 -6.35 10.22 27.32
C TYR A 195 -5.97 9.79 25.91
N LEU A 196 -6.94 9.46 25.06
CA LEU A 196 -6.68 9.19 23.64
C LEU A 196 -6.14 10.44 22.93
N ALA A 197 -6.62 11.64 23.26
CA ALA A 197 -6.09 12.88 22.70
C ALA A 197 -4.63 13.13 23.10
N ILE A 198 -4.29 12.92 24.38
CA ILE A 198 -2.90 13.00 24.87
C ILE A 198 -2.02 11.97 24.14
N ALA A 199 -2.51 10.74 24.01
CA ALA A 199 -1.80 9.68 23.29
C ALA A 199 -1.60 10.03 21.81
N VAL A 200 -2.56 10.69 21.14
CA VAL A 200 -2.39 11.17 19.77
C VAL A 200 -1.21 12.13 19.67
N VAL A 201 -1.14 13.14 20.52
CA VAL A 201 -0.05 14.14 20.49
C VAL A 201 1.31 13.45 20.73
N PHE A 202 1.40 12.60 21.76
CA PHE A 202 2.61 11.84 22.04
C PHE A 202 3.02 10.95 20.86
N LEU A 203 2.08 10.20 20.29
CA LEU A 203 2.38 9.27 19.21
C LEU A 203 2.74 9.98 17.92
N LEU A 204 2.18 11.16 17.62
CA LEU A 204 2.64 11.95 16.47
C LEU A 204 4.12 12.32 16.61
N GLY A 205 4.52 12.81 17.79
CA GLY A 205 5.93 13.10 18.09
C GLY A 205 6.82 11.84 17.99
N PHE A 206 6.38 10.72 18.57
CA PHE A 206 7.09 9.44 18.48
C PHE A 206 7.27 8.98 17.03
N ARG A 207 6.23 9.07 16.20
CA ARG A 207 6.25 8.64 14.79
C ARG A 207 7.21 9.50 13.96
N VAL A 208 7.18 10.82 14.16
CA VAL A 208 8.14 11.75 13.51
C VAL A 208 9.57 11.42 13.93
N ALA A 209 9.83 11.28 15.23
CA ALA A 209 11.17 10.95 15.73
C ALA A 209 11.66 9.59 15.20
N LEU A 210 10.79 8.58 15.18
CA LEU A 210 11.13 7.26 14.65
C LEU A 210 11.41 7.29 13.14
N ASN A 211 10.65 8.10 12.38
CA ASN A 211 10.88 8.30 10.94
C ASN A 211 12.28 8.85 10.69
N VAL A 212 12.63 9.93 11.38
CA VAL A 212 13.92 10.63 11.16
C VAL A 212 15.10 9.80 11.64
N THR A 213 14.95 8.99 12.70
CA THR A 213 16.08 8.30 13.34
C THR A 213 16.28 6.87 12.90
N SER A 214 15.22 6.15 12.51
CA SER A 214 15.29 4.71 12.35
C SER A 214 14.28 4.14 11.35
N SER A 215 14.16 4.80 10.21
CA SER A 215 13.35 4.39 9.06
C SER A 215 14.22 4.25 7.79
N ASN A 216 13.63 3.85 6.66
CA ASN A 216 14.35 3.80 5.38
C ASN A 216 13.45 4.20 4.21
N VAL A 217 14.07 4.69 3.15
CA VAL A 217 13.39 4.99 1.89
C VAL A 217 13.53 3.80 0.95
N ILE A 218 12.40 3.32 0.44
CA ILE A 218 12.36 2.29 -0.61
C ILE A 218 12.21 2.92 -1.99
N ASP A 219 12.30 2.10 -3.03
CA ASP A 219 12.07 2.45 -4.44
C ASP A 219 10.82 3.31 -4.68
N VAL A 220 9.73 3.04 -3.97
CA VAL A 220 8.48 3.80 -4.03
C VAL A 220 8.65 5.26 -3.59
N GLY A 221 9.37 5.50 -2.48
CA GLY A 221 9.64 6.85 -1.97
C GLY A 221 10.67 7.60 -2.81
N TYR A 222 11.72 6.88 -3.19
CA TYR A 222 12.76 7.37 -4.08
C TYR A 222 12.18 7.83 -5.42
N ALA A 223 11.26 7.05 -5.99
CA ALA A 223 10.55 7.41 -7.22
C ALA A 223 9.79 8.73 -7.12
N GLY A 224 9.18 9.02 -5.97
CA GLY A 224 8.52 10.31 -5.71
C GLY A 224 9.50 11.48 -5.80
N VAL A 225 10.66 11.35 -5.16
CA VAL A 225 11.73 12.36 -5.18
C VAL A 225 12.32 12.53 -6.59
N LEU A 226 12.60 11.44 -7.30
CA LEU A 226 13.17 11.51 -8.66
C LEU A 226 12.22 12.14 -9.67
N GLY A 227 10.91 11.91 -9.54
CA GLY A 227 9.94 12.58 -10.39
C GLY A 227 9.80 14.06 -10.03
N ALA A 228 9.91 14.42 -8.76
CA ALA A 228 9.89 15.80 -8.31
C ALA A 228 11.11 16.59 -8.81
N ASP A 229 12.32 16.03 -8.70
CA ASP A 229 13.56 16.58 -9.24
C ASP A 229 13.43 16.85 -10.75
N ARG A 230 12.91 15.87 -11.50
CA ARG A 230 12.65 16.03 -12.94
C ARG A 230 11.64 17.13 -13.25
N ILE A 231 10.57 17.28 -12.45
CA ILE A 231 9.61 18.38 -12.62
C ILE A 231 10.29 19.72 -12.35
N GLY A 232 11.10 19.82 -11.29
CA GLY A 232 11.84 21.04 -10.94
C GLY A 232 12.82 21.46 -12.03
N ASP A 233 13.52 20.49 -12.63
CA ASP A 233 14.51 20.69 -13.70
C ASP A 233 13.90 20.79 -15.12
N GLY A 234 12.58 20.64 -15.28
CA GLY A 234 11.92 20.66 -16.58
C GLY A 234 12.35 19.51 -17.51
N ARG A 235 12.62 18.32 -16.94
CA ARG A 235 13.03 17.11 -17.67
C ARG A 235 11.85 16.16 -17.89
N GLU A 236 12.06 15.19 -18.80
CA GLU A 236 11.09 14.15 -19.13
C GLU A 236 10.77 13.28 -17.90
N LEU A 237 9.48 13.04 -17.64
CA LEU A 237 9.01 12.29 -16.46
C LEU A 237 9.03 10.77 -16.65
N TYR A 238 8.85 10.28 -17.88
CA TYR A 238 8.68 8.85 -18.17
C TYR A 238 9.76 8.38 -19.16
N GLY A 239 10.30 7.18 -18.96
CA GLY A 239 11.33 6.59 -19.80
C GLY A 239 12.77 7.03 -19.49
N ALA A 240 12.96 7.96 -18.55
CA ALA A 240 14.24 8.60 -18.26
C ALA A 240 14.78 8.34 -16.83
N PHE A 241 14.21 7.38 -16.09
CA PHE A 241 14.66 7.03 -14.73
C PHE A 241 15.98 6.23 -14.74
N PRO A 242 16.84 6.37 -13.70
CA PRO A 242 18.13 5.71 -13.64
C PRO A 242 17.99 4.19 -13.47
N GLN A 243 19.03 3.43 -13.82
CA GLN A 243 19.00 1.96 -13.86
C GLN A 243 18.70 1.30 -12.51
N ASP A 244 19.08 1.93 -11.40
CA ASP A 244 18.81 1.47 -10.03
C ASP A 244 17.35 1.67 -9.61
N ASN A 245 16.56 2.45 -10.36
CA ASN A 245 15.12 2.60 -10.18
C ASN A 245 14.38 2.79 -11.52
N GLN A 246 14.67 1.96 -12.52
CA GLN A 246 14.22 2.14 -13.89
C GLN A 246 12.69 2.25 -14.04
N HIS A 247 11.94 1.57 -13.16
CA HIS A 247 10.47 1.56 -13.17
C HIS A 247 9.86 2.49 -12.11
N GLY A 248 10.66 3.42 -11.56
CA GLY A 248 10.17 4.45 -10.65
C GLY A 248 9.19 5.42 -11.31
N ASP A 249 9.16 5.47 -12.65
CA ASP A 249 8.24 6.26 -13.46
C ASP A 249 6.83 5.64 -13.60
N THR A 250 6.52 4.54 -12.89
CA THR A 250 5.23 3.84 -13.05
C THR A 250 4.02 4.53 -12.38
N TYR A 251 4.23 5.62 -11.63
CA TYR A 251 3.18 6.36 -10.93
C TYR A 251 2.58 7.46 -11.80
N GLY A 252 1.36 7.91 -11.46
CA GLY A 252 0.77 9.06 -12.14
C GLY A 252 1.43 10.38 -11.74
N PRO A 253 1.22 11.46 -12.51
CA PRO A 253 1.98 12.70 -12.35
C PRO A 253 1.65 13.45 -11.05
N ALA A 254 0.47 13.25 -10.46
CA ALA A 254 0.13 13.87 -9.18
C ALA A 254 0.99 13.32 -8.03
N ASN A 255 1.52 12.09 -8.15
CA ASN A 255 2.48 11.55 -7.21
C ASN A 255 3.75 12.41 -7.16
N TYR A 256 4.39 12.64 -8.32
CA TYR A 256 5.64 13.38 -8.40
C TYR A 256 5.45 14.85 -8.00
N ALA A 257 4.37 15.48 -8.46
CA ALA A 257 4.04 16.86 -8.10
C ALA A 257 3.92 17.08 -6.58
N ALA A 258 3.40 16.10 -5.84
CA ALA A 258 3.27 16.18 -4.38
C ALA A 258 4.62 16.14 -3.63
N TYR A 259 5.68 15.64 -4.26
CA TYR A 259 7.03 15.59 -3.69
C TYR A 259 7.85 16.86 -3.98
N VAL A 260 7.45 17.68 -4.95
CA VAL A 260 8.18 18.91 -5.37
C VAL A 260 8.53 19.83 -4.19
N PRO A 261 7.61 20.17 -3.26
CA PRO A 261 7.98 21.07 -2.16
C PRO A 261 9.09 20.53 -1.25
N PHE A 262 9.19 19.19 -1.12
CA PHE A 262 10.17 18.55 -0.24
C PHE A 262 11.52 18.39 -0.94
N GLU A 263 11.49 18.01 -2.21
CA GLU A 263 12.68 17.91 -3.05
C GLU A 263 13.31 19.30 -3.23
N GLN A 264 12.53 20.34 -3.53
CA GLN A 264 13.06 21.71 -3.67
C GLN A 264 13.59 22.31 -2.35
N ALA A 265 13.11 21.82 -1.20
CA ALA A 265 13.64 22.24 0.11
C ALA A 265 14.94 21.52 0.48
N VAL A 266 15.07 20.24 0.11
CA VAL A 266 16.27 19.43 0.31
C VAL A 266 16.51 18.57 -0.94
N PRO A 267 17.24 19.11 -1.93
CA PRO A 267 17.39 18.49 -3.25
C PRO A 267 18.00 17.10 -3.21
N TRP A 268 17.64 16.31 -4.22
CA TRP A 268 18.25 14.99 -4.41
C TRP A 268 19.75 15.12 -4.73
N SER A 269 20.58 14.28 -4.12
CA SER A 269 22.04 14.33 -4.28
C SER A 269 22.56 13.71 -5.59
N GLY A 270 21.70 13.12 -6.41
CA GLY A 270 22.09 12.37 -7.60
C GLY A 270 22.40 10.89 -7.35
N SER A 271 22.27 10.41 -6.11
CA SER A 271 22.49 9.01 -5.75
C SER A 271 21.48 8.51 -4.71
N TRP A 272 21.44 7.19 -4.49
CA TRP A 272 20.62 6.61 -3.44
C TRP A 272 21.27 6.84 -2.07
N ASP A 273 20.82 7.86 -1.35
CA ASP A 273 21.27 8.23 -0.01
C ASP A 273 20.14 8.11 1.03
N ASP A 274 20.17 8.91 2.10
CA ASP A 274 19.10 8.95 3.12
C ASP A 274 17.82 9.64 2.62
N LEU A 275 17.85 10.38 1.50
CA LEU A 275 16.69 11.01 0.85
C LEU A 275 15.78 11.82 1.79
N PRO A 276 16.27 12.91 2.41
CA PRO A 276 15.48 13.70 3.37
C PRO A 276 14.13 14.20 2.82
N ALA A 277 14.05 14.48 1.52
CA ALA A 277 12.80 14.86 0.85
C ALA A 277 11.71 13.77 0.96
N ALA A 278 12.07 12.49 0.83
CA ALA A 278 11.12 11.39 0.99
C ALA A 278 10.64 11.25 2.44
N HIS A 279 11.54 11.46 3.41
CA HIS A 279 11.19 11.53 4.83
C HIS A 279 10.19 12.66 5.12
N GLY A 280 10.50 13.86 4.63
CA GLY A 280 9.63 15.03 4.78
C GLY A 280 8.24 14.78 4.19
N ALA A 281 8.16 14.24 2.98
CA ALA A 281 6.91 13.90 2.32
C ALA A 281 6.10 12.85 3.11
N ALA A 282 6.75 11.75 3.51
CA ALA A 282 6.09 10.67 4.25
C ALA A 282 5.56 11.13 5.62
N ILE A 283 6.32 11.96 6.34
CA ILE A 283 5.87 12.58 7.59
C ILE A 283 4.65 13.48 7.31
N ALA A 284 4.74 14.36 6.33
CA ALA A 284 3.63 15.28 6.00
C ALA A 284 2.35 14.52 5.65
N PHE A 285 2.45 13.44 4.86
CA PHE A 285 1.30 12.61 4.50
C PHE A 285 0.70 11.89 5.72
N ASP A 286 1.52 11.38 6.65
CA ASP A 286 1.04 10.76 7.89
C ASP A 286 0.28 11.76 8.77
N LEU A 287 0.82 12.97 8.94
CA LEU A 287 0.20 14.04 9.72
C LEU A 287 -1.12 14.51 9.08
N LEU A 288 -1.15 14.70 7.75
CA LEU A 288 -2.35 15.09 7.01
C LEU A 288 -3.45 14.03 7.09
N ALA A 289 -3.10 12.75 6.99
CA ALA A 289 -4.07 11.66 7.11
C ALA A 289 -4.69 11.61 8.51
N CYS A 290 -3.88 11.81 9.57
CA CYS A 290 -4.35 11.93 10.94
C CYS A 290 -5.33 13.11 11.11
N LEU A 291 -4.95 14.29 10.58
CA LEU A 291 -5.79 15.49 10.61
C LEU A 291 -7.13 15.26 9.88
N LEU A 292 -7.10 14.66 8.69
CA LEU A 292 -8.31 14.37 7.93
C LEU A 292 -9.21 13.37 8.67
N CYS A 293 -8.64 12.35 9.30
CA CYS A 293 -9.38 11.43 10.17
C CYS A 293 -10.08 12.18 11.31
N PHE A 294 -9.39 13.12 11.97
CA PHE A 294 -9.98 13.99 12.99
C PHE A 294 -11.13 14.86 12.45
N LEU A 295 -10.91 15.54 11.33
CA LEU A 295 -11.88 16.44 10.72
C LEU A 295 -13.12 15.72 10.20
N ILE A 296 -12.96 14.54 9.61
CA ILE A 296 -14.07 13.69 9.18
C ILE A 296 -14.86 13.20 10.39
N GLY A 297 -14.19 12.70 11.44
CA GLY A 297 -14.85 12.29 12.67
C GLY A 297 -15.68 13.40 13.30
N ARG A 298 -15.13 14.63 13.33
CA ARG A 298 -15.86 15.84 13.75
C ARG A 298 -17.12 16.08 12.95
N ARG A 299 -17.07 15.97 11.63
CA ARG A 299 -18.25 16.13 10.76
C ARG A 299 -19.27 15.01 10.94
N VAL A 300 -18.81 13.79 11.21
CA VAL A 300 -19.68 12.63 11.38
C VAL A 300 -20.42 12.69 12.71
N ARG A 301 -19.73 12.92 13.82
CA ARG A 301 -20.30 12.85 15.19
C ARG A 301 -19.59 13.73 16.24
N GLY A 302 -18.90 14.79 15.84
CA GLY A 302 -18.26 15.72 16.77
C GLY A 302 -16.83 15.33 17.22
N PRO A 303 -16.22 16.14 18.09
CA PRO A 303 -14.79 16.07 18.41
C PRO A 303 -14.36 14.75 19.03
N GLY A 304 -15.23 14.09 19.80
CA GLY A 304 -14.91 12.81 20.40
C GLY A 304 -14.62 11.72 19.36
N LEU A 305 -15.44 11.61 18.32
CA LEU A 305 -15.16 10.68 17.22
C LEU A 305 -13.92 11.10 16.41
N GLY A 306 -13.70 12.41 16.24
CA GLY A 306 -12.49 12.93 15.62
C GLY A 306 -11.22 12.43 16.33
N ILE A 307 -11.16 12.57 17.65
CA ILE A 307 -10.03 12.10 18.46
C ILE A 307 -9.87 10.58 18.33
N VAL A 308 -10.96 9.83 18.38
CA VAL A 308 -10.92 8.36 18.29
C VAL A 308 -10.41 7.89 16.91
N LEU A 309 -10.80 8.55 15.82
CA LEU A 309 -10.30 8.21 14.48
C LEU A 309 -8.83 8.61 14.29
N ALA A 310 -8.43 9.78 14.80
CA ALA A 310 -7.03 10.18 14.83
C ALA A 310 -6.17 9.19 15.63
N TYR A 311 -6.67 8.77 16.79
CA TYR A 311 -6.05 7.74 17.63
C TYR A 311 -5.92 6.42 16.88
N ALA A 312 -6.99 5.95 16.23
CA ALA A 312 -6.94 4.74 15.41
C ALA A 312 -5.89 4.84 14.29
N TRP A 313 -5.74 6.00 13.64
CA TRP A 313 -4.70 6.22 12.64
C TRP A 313 -3.29 6.10 13.23
N VAL A 314 -2.99 6.81 14.31
CA VAL A 314 -1.62 6.85 14.88
C VAL A 314 -1.25 5.59 15.65
N THR A 315 -2.23 4.76 16.02
CA THR A 315 -2.01 3.49 16.72
C THR A 315 -2.01 2.28 15.80
N PHE A 316 -2.50 2.38 14.57
CA PHE A 316 -2.54 1.22 13.68
C PHE A 316 -1.14 0.93 13.11
N PRO A 317 -0.57 -0.28 13.30
CA PRO A 317 0.81 -0.54 12.92
C PRO A 317 1.13 -0.32 11.43
N PHE A 318 0.19 -0.60 10.54
CA PHE A 318 0.42 -0.46 9.09
C PHE A 318 0.47 1.00 8.61
N THR A 319 -0.15 1.95 9.31
CA THR A 319 0.03 3.38 8.97
C THR A 319 1.45 3.81 9.31
N LEU A 320 1.99 3.33 10.43
CA LEU A 320 3.38 3.57 10.81
C LEU A 320 4.33 2.89 9.83
N TYR A 321 4.02 1.65 9.44
CA TYR A 321 4.81 0.90 8.47
C TYR A 321 5.00 1.64 7.14
N VAL A 322 3.93 2.24 6.60
CA VAL A 322 4.01 3.10 5.40
C VAL A 322 4.90 4.31 5.65
N SER A 323 4.68 5.03 6.76
CA SER A 323 5.48 6.22 7.09
C SER A 323 6.96 5.87 7.24
N MET A 324 7.31 4.77 7.93
CA MET A 324 8.71 4.37 8.12
C MET A 324 9.37 3.79 6.87
N THR A 325 8.56 3.36 5.89
CA THR A 325 9.04 2.91 4.58
C THR A 325 9.22 4.09 3.62
N ASN A 326 8.79 5.28 4.04
CA ASN A 326 8.79 6.53 3.26
C ASN A 326 8.15 6.36 1.88
N ALA A 327 7.10 5.54 1.81
CA ALA A 327 6.37 5.28 0.57
C ALA A 327 5.29 6.33 0.31
N ASN A 328 4.98 6.56 -0.97
CA ASN A 328 3.91 7.46 -1.41
C ASN A 328 2.48 6.95 -1.11
N ASP A 329 2.32 5.76 -0.54
CA ASP A 329 1.00 5.21 -0.17
C ASP A 329 0.25 6.05 0.88
N GLY A 330 0.97 6.81 1.70
CA GLY A 330 0.37 7.79 2.61
C GLY A 330 -0.41 8.87 1.86
N LEU A 331 0.10 9.34 0.72
CA LEU A 331 -0.56 10.34 -0.13
C LEU A 331 -1.88 9.82 -0.70
N VAL A 332 -1.94 8.55 -1.10
CA VAL A 332 -3.19 7.93 -1.58
C VAL A 332 -4.26 7.96 -0.49
N ALA A 333 -3.90 7.60 0.75
CA ALA A 333 -4.81 7.68 1.89
C ALA A 333 -5.28 9.12 2.15
N VAL A 334 -4.36 10.10 2.11
CA VAL A 334 -4.67 11.53 2.26
C VAL A 334 -5.69 11.98 1.21
N LEU A 335 -5.47 11.69 -0.07
CA LEU A 335 -6.33 12.18 -1.15
C LEU A 335 -7.70 11.51 -1.16
N VAL A 336 -7.77 10.22 -0.82
CA VAL A 336 -9.04 9.50 -0.64
C VAL A 336 -9.82 10.06 0.56
N LEU A 337 -9.15 10.35 1.68
CA LEU A 337 -9.78 11.00 2.84
C LEU A 337 -10.19 12.44 2.54
N ALA A 338 -9.40 13.18 1.77
CA ALA A 338 -9.72 14.54 1.34
C ALA A 338 -10.97 14.55 0.44
N ALA A 339 -11.10 13.59 -0.48
CA ALA A 339 -12.32 13.40 -1.28
C ALA A 339 -13.54 13.13 -0.39
N LEU A 340 -13.40 12.26 0.62
CA LEU A 340 -14.45 11.96 1.58
C LEU A 340 -14.81 13.18 2.45
N TRP A 341 -13.82 13.90 2.94
CA TRP A 341 -14.02 15.14 3.70
C TRP A 341 -14.76 16.17 2.83
N ALA A 342 -14.36 16.33 1.56
CA ALA A 342 -14.98 17.23 0.60
C ALA A 342 -16.30 16.73 0.00
N ALA A 343 -16.91 15.65 0.51
CA ALA A 343 -18.08 15.00 -0.11
C ALA A 343 -19.27 15.94 -0.38
N SER A 344 -19.44 17.02 0.39
CA SER A 344 -20.48 18.02 0.18
C SER A 344 -20.25 18.91 -1.05
N SER A 345 -19.02 19.07 -1.52
CA SER A 345 -18.66 19.88 -2.69
C SER A 345 -18.34 18.99 -3.89
N ALA A 346 -19.20 19.04 -4.91
CA ALA A 346 -19.02 18.22 -6.12
C ALA A 346 -17.72 18.54 -6.88
N PRO A 347 -17.34 19.81 -7.10
CA PRO A 347 -16.05 20.14 -7.69
C PRO A 347 -14.87 19.63 -6.86
N ALA A 348 -14.86 19.89 -5.54
CA ALA A 348 -13.72 19.57 -4.69
C ALA A 348 -13.50 18.05 -4.59
N ARG A 349 -14.57 17.25 -4.40
CA ARG A 349 -14.42 15.79 -4.41
C ARG A 349 -14.03 15.25 -5.80
N GLY A 350 -14.42 15.92 -6.89
CA GLY A 350 -13.94 15.62 -8.25
C GLY A 350 -12.43 15.81 -8.39
N ALA A 351 -11.92 16.94 -7.92
CA ALA A 351 -10.49 17.24 -7.92
C ALA A 351 -9.69 16.22 -7.08
N PHE A 352 -10.12 15.93 -5.86
CA PHE A 352 -9.40 14.97 -5.00
C PHE A 352 -9.43 13.53 -5.53
N VAL A 353 -10.54 13.08 -6.15
CA VAL A 353 -10.59 11.76 -6.79
C VAL A 353 -9.66 11.70 -8.01
N ALA A 354 -9.55 12.78 -8.80
CA ALA A 354 -8.59 12.87 -9.89
C ALA A 354 -7.15 12.77 -9.38
N LEU A 355 -6.78 13.57 -8.37
CA LEU A 355 -5.43 13.54 -7.78
C LEU A 355 -5.11 12.18 -7.17
N ALA A 356 -6.07 11.55 -6.46
CA ALA A 356 -5.87 10.21 -5.90
C ALA A 356 -5.59 9.19 -7.02
N GLY A 357 -6.39 9.22 -8.08
CA GLY A 357 -6.25 8.35 -9.25
C GLY A 357 -4.99 8.60 -10.08
N LEU A 358 -4.49 9.84 -10.08
CA LEU A 358 -3.22 10.22 -10.71
C LEU A 358 -2.03 10.17 -9.75
N THR A 359 -2.22 9.70 -8.53
CA THR A 359 -1.13 9.26 -7.65
C THR A 359 -0.89 7.76 -7.89
N LYS A 360 -1.96 6.97 -7.76
CA LYS A 360 -2.04 5.57 -8.17
C LYS A 360 -3.43 5.30 -8.77
N PHE A 361 -3.52 4.48 -9.80
CA PHE A 361 -4.74 4.39 -10.62
C PHE A 361 -5.94 3.72 -9.94
N ALA A 362 -5.74 2.88 -8.92
CA ALA A 362 -6.86 2.14 -8.30
C ALA A 362 -7.97 3.05 -7.72
N PRO A 363 -7.66 4.16 -7.02
CA PRO A 363 -8.63 5.18 -6.62
C PRO A 363 -9.55 5.73 -7.73
N LEU A 364 -9.21 5.62 -9.02
CA LEU A 364 -10.10 6.04 -10.12
C LEU A 364 -11.44 5.28 -10.09
N ALA A 365 -11.47 4.05 -9.58
CA ALA A 365 -12.71 3.29 -9.42
C ALA A 365 -13.69 3.90 -8.42
N LEU A 366 -13.26 4.86 -7.59
CA LEU A 366 -14.14 5.62 -6.72
C LEU A 366 -14.93 6.70 -7.49
N ALA A 367 -14.52 7.07 -8.70
CA ALA A 367 -15.13 8.17 -9.45
C ALA A 367 -16.64 8.02 -9.66
N PRO A 368 -17.20 6.85 -10.08
CA PRO A 368 -18.64 6.67 -10.18
C PRO A 368 -19.37 6.93 -8.86
N LEU A 369 -18.83 6.39 -7.76
CA LEU A 369 -19.43 6.51 -6.42
C LEU A 369 -19.46 7.98 -5.96
N PHE A 370 -18.38 8.73 -6.15
CA PHE A 370 -18.30 10.14 -5.75
C PHE A 370 -19.03 11.08 -6.70
N ALA A 371 -19.07 10.79 -8.01
CA ALA A 371 -19.86 11.55 -8.98
C ALA A 371 -21.36 11.47 -8.66
N LEU A 372 -21.83 10.29 -8.26
CA LEU A 372 -23.23 10.02 -7.93
C LEU A 372 -23.58 10.22 -6.45
N HIS A 373 -22.61 10.57 -5.60
CA HIS A 373 -22.85 10.82 -4.18
C HIS A 373 -23.80 12.01 -3.97
N ARG A 374 -24.76 11.82 -3.06
CA ARG A 374 -25.79 12.82 -2.73
C ARG A 374 -25.77 13.08 -1.22
N PRO A 375 -25.35 14.27 -0.78
CA PRO A 375 -25.52 14.68 0.61
C PRO A 375 -26.99 14.63 1.02
N VAL A 376 -27.24 14.22 2.27
CA VAL A 376 -28.59 14.20 2.85
C VAL A 376 -29.19 15.61 2.80
N GLY A 377 -30.43 15.75 2.30
CA GLY A 377 -31.12 17.05 2.16
C GLY A 377 -30.91 17.78 0.84
N SER A 378 -30.09 17.26 -0.08
CA SER A 378 -29.88 17.86 -1.41
C SER A 378 -30.78 17.23 -2.48
N GLU A 379 -31.99 17.76 -2.68
CA GLU A 379 -32.92 17.26 -3.71
C GLU A 379 -32.62 17.77 -5.13
N ARG A 380 -32.05 18.96 -5.26
CA ARG A 380 -31.89 19.63 -6.57
C ARG A 380 -30.57 19.26 -7.29
N GLY A 381 -30.68 19.02 -8.60
CA GLY A 381 -29.56 19.11 -9.55
C GLY A 381 -28.57 17.94 -9.61
N ARG A 382 -29.03 16.67 -9.59
CA ARG A 382 -28.15 15.48 -9.75
C ARG A 382 -27.21 15.61 -10.95
N VAL A 383 -27.76 15.99 -12.10
CA VAL A 383 -27.00 16.16 -13.34
C VAL A 383 -25.97 17.28 -13.19
N ARG A 384 -26.35 18.42 -12.60
CA ARG A 384 -25.44 19.54 -12.34
C ARG A 384 -24.29 19.14 -11.41
N ALA A 385 -24.57 18.44 -10.31
CA ALA A 385 -23.53 17.99 -9.38
C ALA A 385 -22.57 16.99 -10.05
N ALA A 386 -23.09 16.04 -10.83
CA ALA A 386 -22.26 15.10 -11.59
C ALA A 386 -21.43 15.82 -12.67
N ALA A 387 -22.00 16.81 -13.36
CA ALA A 387 -21.31 17.62 -14.36
C ALA A 387 -20.20 18.47 -13.73
N LEU A 388 -20.47 19.11 -12.59
CA LEU A 388 -19.47 19.88 -11.84
C LEU A 388 -18.34 18.99 -11.29
N PHE A 389 -18.68 17.79 -10.82
CA PHE A 389 -17.69 16.78 -10.46
C PHE A 389 -16.82 16.42 -11.67
N ALA A 390 -17.44 16.08 -12.81
CA ALA A 390 -16.74 15.65 -14.01
C ALA A 390 -15.83 16.75 -14.57
N LEU A 391 -16.32 17.99 -14.59
CA LEU A 391 -15.55 19.15 -15.03
C LEU A 391 -14.34 19.38 -14.13
N ALA A 392 -14.51 19.39 -12.81
CA ALA A 392 -13.41 19.58 -11.86
C ALA A 392 -12.42 18.41 -11.91
N PHE A 393 -12.91 17.17 -12.04
CA PHE A 393 -12.09 16.00 -12.22
C PHE A 393 -11.22 16.12 -13.48
N ALA A 394 -11.84 16.45 -14.63
CA ALA A 394 -11.15 16.59 -15.91
C ALA A 394 -10.15 17.75 -15.90
N ALA A 395 -10.52 18.91 -15.36
CA ALA A 395 -9.64 20.06 -15.24
C ALA A 395 -8.44 19.77 -14.33
N THR A 396 -8.66 19.09 -13.20
CA THR A 396 -7.58 18.69 -12.29
C THR A 396 -6.66 17.66 -12.92
N ALA A 397 -7.22 16.69 -13.65
CA ALA A 397 -6.43 15.73 -14.41
C ALA A 397 -5.58 16.43 -15.47
N ALA A 398 -6.18 17.30 -16.29
CA ALA A 398 -5.47 18.06 -17.31
C ALA A 398 -4.32 18.89 -16.69
N LEU A 399 -4.56 19.55 -15.56
CA LEU A 399 -3.53 20.30 -14.84
C LEU A 399 -2.39 19.40 -14.34
N ALA A 400 -2.72 18.25 -13.76
CA ALA A 400 -1.71 17.28 -13.31
C ALA A 400 -0.88 16.72 -14.47
N PHE A 401 -1.43 16.66 -15.69
CA PHE A 401 -0.71 16.23 -16.89
C PHE A 401 0.14 17.33 -17.55
N VAL A 402 0.08 18.60 -17.10
CA VAL A 402 0.88 19.68 -17.71
C VAL A 402 2.38 19.36 -17.75
N PRO A 403 3.03 18.88 -16.66
CA PRO A 403 4.46 18.51 -16.72
C PRO A 403 4.75 17.36 -17.68
N VAL A 404 3.79 16.43 -17.84
CA VAL A 404 3.90 15.29 -18.76
C VAL A 404 3.88 15.77 -20.20
N LEU A 405 2.89 16.60 -20.54
CA LEU A 405 2.68 17.10 -21.91
C LEU A 405 3.72 18.14 -22.34
N ALA A 406 4.37 18.80 -21.38
CA ALA A 406 5.43 19.77 -21.67
C ALA A 406 6.76 19.12 -22.07
N HIS A 407 7.03 17.90 -21.59
CA HIS A 407 8.35 17.27 -21.69
C HIS A 407 8.32 15.80 -22.12
N SER A 408 7.16 15.22 -22.44
CA SER A 408 7.02 13.83 -22.88
C SER A 408 5.75 13.66 -23.72
N ASP A 409 5.61 12.52 -24.38
CA ASP A 409 4.36 12.15 -25.05
C ASP A 409 3.47 11.26 -24.16
N LEU A 410 2.19 11.13 -24.55
CA LEU A 410 1.24 10.26 -23.84
C LEU A 410 1.59 8.76 -24.00
N ARG A 411 2.44 8.42 -24.97
CA ARG A 411 2.83 7.04 -25.23
C ARG A 411 3.84 6.55 -24.20
N GLY A 412 4.85 7.36 -23.88
CA GLY A 412 5.81 7.09 -22.81
C GLY A 412 5.12 6.94 -21.46
N PHE A 413 4.14 7.78 -21.16
CA PHE A 413 3.27 7.60 -19.99
C PHE A 413 2.57 6.23 -20.00
N TRP A 414 1.87 5.89 -21.09
CA TRP A 414 1.15 4.62 -21.19
C TRP A 414 2.07 3.41 -21.01
N ASP A 415 3.23 3.41 -21.68
CA ASP A 415 4.18 2.29 -21.68
C ASP A 415 4.80 2.12 -20.29
N ALA A 416 5.22 3.21 -19.62
CA ALA A 416 5.83 3.18 -18.29
C ALA A 416 4.83 2.87 -17.16
N THR A 417 3.57 3.26 -17.32
CA THR A 417 2.56 3.09 -16.27
C THR A 417 1.61 1.93 -16.55
N ILE A 418 0.71 2.03 -17.53
CA ILE A 418 -0.39 1.08 -17.68
C ILE A 418 0.08 -0.24 -18.28
N ALA A 419 0.88 -0.19 -19.34
CA ALA A 419 1.38 -1.38 -20.01
C ALA A 419 2.31 -2.18 -19.07
N PHE A 420 3.28 -1.52 -18.45
CA PHE A 420 4.16 -2.15 -17.46
C PHE A 420 3.38 -2.81 -16.31
N GLN A 421 2.37 -2.15 -15.75
CA GLN A 421 1.56 -2.69 -14.66
C GLN A 421 0.71 -3.90 -15.07
N ALA A 422 0.28 -3.96 -16.33
CA ALA A 422 -0.46 -5.09 -16.88
C ALA A 422 0.43 -6.31 -17.14
N GLU A 423 1.70 -6.08 -17.50
CA GLU A 423 2.65 -7.13 -17.86
C GLU A 423 3.50 -7.62 -16.68
N ARG A 424 3.62 -6.83 -15.60
CA ARG A 424 4.48 -7.19 -14.47
C ARG A 424 3.98 -8.44 -13.74
N GLY A 425 4.89 -9.40 -13.55
CA GLY A 425 4.71 -10.50 -12.60
C GLY A 425 4.95 -10.03 -11.16
N SER A 426 4.48 -10.80 -10.18
CA SER A 426 4.82 -10.57 -8.76
C SER A 426 4.40 -11.77 -7.91
N PRO A 427 5.25 -12.25 -6.98
CA PRO A 427 4.91 -13.35 -6.08
C PRO A 427 4.03 -12.91 -4.89
N PHE A 428 3.70 -11.62 -4.76
CA PHE A 428 2.99 -11.07 -3.60
C PHE A 428 1.45 -11.10 -3.74
N SER A 429 0.93 -12.01 -4.55
CA SER A 429 -0.50 -12.32 -4.66
C SER A 429 -0.66 -13.82 -4.92
N VAL A 430 -1.80 -14.42 -4.60
CA VAL A 430 -2.02 -15.85 -4.93
C VAL A 430 -2.01 -16.09 -6.44
N TRP A 431 -2.31 -15.05 -7.22
CA TRP A 431 -2.32 -15.08 -8.68
C TRP A 431 -0.93 -15.23 -9.29
N GLY A 432 0.07 -14.56 -8.70
CA GLY A 432 1.45 -14.64 -9.19
C GLY A 432 2.37 -15.54 -8.37
N LEU A 433 1.93 -15.99 -7.19
CA LEU A 433 2.66 -16.96 -6.36
C LEU A 433 2.48 -18.41 -6.84
N TYR A 434 1.26 -18.76 -7.24
CA TYR A 434 0.90 -20.11 -7.67
C TYR A 434 0.74 -20.18 -9.19
N ASP A 435 1.32 -21.21 -9.79
CA ASP A 435 1.15 -21.47 -11.23
C ASP A 435 -0.16 -22.24 -11.49
N GLY A 436 -0.97 -21.77 -12.44
CA GLY A 436 -2.13 -22.51 -12.93
C GLY A 436 -3.03 -21.68 -13.85
N GLY A 437 -3.23 -22.11 -15.11
CA GLY A 437 -4.00 -21.34 -16.09
C GLY A 437 -5.47 -21.06 -15.72
N TRP A 438 -6.05 -21.81 -14.77
CA TRP A 438 -7.37 -21.52 -14.21
C TRP A 438 -7.37 -20.31 -13.25
N LEU A 439 -6.25 -20.04 -12.57
CA LEU A 439 -6.08 -18.88 -11.69
C LEU A 439 -6.14 -17.57 -12.45
N ASP A 440 -5.55 -17.50 -13.66
CA ASP A 440 -5.64 -16.31 -14.53
C ASP A 440 -7.10 -15.98 -14.88
N THR A 441 -7.91 -17.02 -15.12
CA THR A 441 -9.34 -16.85 -15.40
C THR A 441 -10.10 -16.38 -14.17
N LEU A 442 -9.80 -16.92 -13.00
CA LEU A 442 -10.41 -16.45 -11.74
C LEU A 442 -9.97 -15.03 -11.38
N GLN A 443 -8.70 -14.68 -11.54
CA GLN A 443 -8.19 -13.34 -11.28
C GLN A 443 -8.91 -12.32 -12.17
N ARG A 444 -9.03 -12.60 -13.47
CA ARG A 444 -9.82 -11.78 -14.40
C ARG A 444 -11.28 -11.66 -13.96
N GLY A 445 -11.88 -12.76 -13.49
CA GLY A 445 -13.22 -12.74 -12.90
C GLY A 445 -13.33 -11.80 -11.69
N VAL A 446 -12.35 -11.82 -10.78
CA VAL A 446 -12.29 -10.91 -9.62
C VAL A 446 -12.11 -9.46 -10.06
N GLN A 447 -11.24 -9.19 -11.03
CA GLN A 447 -11.00 -7.84 -11.57
C GLN A 447 -12.27 -7.27 -12.24
N VAL A 448 -12.95 -8.07 -13.06
CA VAL A 448 -14.22 -7.69 -13.69
C VAL A 448 -15.29 -7.47 -12.63
N ALA A 449 -15.41 -8.35 -11.64
CA ALA A 449 -16.36 -8.19 -10.54
C ALA A 449 -16.10 -6.92 -9.73
N ALA A 450 -14.83 -6.57 -9.48
CA ALA A 450 -14.45 -5.33 -8.80
C ALA A 450 -14.83 -4.08 -9.64
N ALA A 451 -14.56 -4.10 -10.95
CA ALA A 451 -14.90 -3.00 -11.85
C ALA A 451 -16.42 -2.79 -11.98
N VAL A 452 -17.17 -3.87 -12.23
CA VAL A 452 -18.64 -3.86 -12.29
C VAL A 452 -19.21 -3.45 -10.94
N GLY A 453 -18.66 -3.98 -9.84
CA GLY A 453 -19.03 -3.62 -8.47
C GLY A 453 -18.87 -2.14 -8.19
N ALA A 454 -17.77 -1.51 -8.60
CA ALA A 454 -17.53 -0.09 -8.41
C ALA A 454 -18.61 0.80 -9.05
N VAL A 455 -19.06 0.45 -10.25
CA VAL A 455 -20.16 1.14 -10.94
C VAL A 455 -21.51 0.82 -10.28
N ALA A 456 -21.78 -0.45 -9.98
CA ALA A 456 -23.03 -0.88 -9.39
C ALA A 456 -23.28 -0.23 -8.01
N LEU A 457 -22.26 -0.18 -7.15
CA LEU A 457 -22.35 0.42 -5.82
C LEU A 457 -22.62 1.92 -5.86
N ALA A 458 -22.28 2.60 -6.96
CA ALA A 458 -22.64 4.00 -7.17
C ALA A 458 -24.13 4.21 -7.49
N LEU A 459 -24.81 3.19 -8.03
CA LEU A 459 -26.22 3.24 -8.43
C LEU A 459 -27.18 2.78 -7.34
N VAL A 460 -26.77 1.85 -6.47
CA VAL A 460 -27.62 1.27 -5.42
C VAL A 460 -27.23 1.62 -3.97
N PRO A 461 -26.63 2.79 -3.63
CA PRO A 461 -26.25 3.07 -2.26
C PRO A 461 -27.50 3.21 -1.38
N ARG A 462 -27.64 2.32 -0.39
CA ARG A 462 -28.76 2.36 0.57
C ARG A 462 -28.47 3.32 1.73
N ARG A 463 -27.20 3.59 2.02
CA ARG A 463 -26.74 4.54 3.04
C ARG A 463 -26.04 5.72 2.36
N ARG A 464 -26.58 6.93 2.51
CA ARG A 464 -26.14 8.15 1.80
C ARG A 464 -25.35 9.14 2.67
N ASP A 465 -25.08 8.80 3.93
CA ASP A 465 -24.23 9.61 4.81
C ASP A 465 -22.73 9.32 4.55
N LEU A 466 -21.85 10.06 5.23
CA LEU A 466 -20.39 9.88 5.13
C LEU A 466 -19.95 8.46 5.55
N VAL A 467 -20.67 7.82 6.47
CA VAL A 467 -20.38 6.45 6.92
C VAL A 467 -20.65 5.46 5.79
N GLY A 468 -21.75 5.61 5.06
CA GLY A 468 -22.06 4.81 3.87
C GLY A 468 -21.06 5.04 2.74
N LEU A 469 -20.71 6.30 2.47
CA LEU A 469 -19.70 6.64 1.46
C LEU A 469 -18.32 6.04 1.79
N ALA A 470 -17.89 6.11 3.06
CA ALA A 470 -16.65 5.50 3.53
C ALA A 470 -16.68 3.97 3.37
N ALA A 471 -17.78 3.32 3.78
CA ALA A 471 -17.93 1.88 3.66
C ALA A 471 -17.86 1.41 2.20
N LEU A 472 -18.61 2.05 1.30
CA LEU A 472 -18.59 1.68 -0.12
C LEU A 472 -17.25 1.98 -0.79
N SER A 473 -16.58 3.07 -0.40
CA SER A 473 -15.23 3.38 -0.89
C SER A 473 -14.21 2.33 -0.43
N ALA A 474 -14.27 1.91 0.83
CA ALA A 474 -13.44 0.82 1.35
C ALA A 474 -13.70 -0.49 0.61
N ALA A 475 -14.97 -0.84 0.37
CA ALA A 475 -15.35 -2.03 -0.37
C ALA A 475 -14.77 -2.04 -1.79
N ILE A 476 -14.84 -0.92 -2.52
CA ILE A 476 -14.28 -0.80 -3.87
C ILE A 476 -12.76 -0.99 -3.85
N LEU A 477 -12.04 -0.29 -2.96
CA LEU A 477 -10.59 -0.41 -2.87
C LEU A 477 -10.13 -1.82 -2.47
N ILE A 478 -10.82 -2.46 -1.53
CA ILE A 478 -10.54 -3.85 -1.13
C ILE A 478 -10.82 -4.82 -2.28
N ALA A 479 -11.93 -4.64 -3.00
CA ALA A 479 -12.27 -5.50 -4.15
C ALA A 479 -11.22 -5.42 -5.27
N LEU A 480 -10.69 -4.22 -5.56
CA LEU A 480 -9.58 -4.07 -6.50
C LEU A 480 -8.32 -4.78 -5.99
N GLN A 481 -7.97 -4.58 -4.71
CA GLN A 481 -6.80 -5.21 -4.10
C GLN A 481 -6.86 -6.74 -4.09
N LEU A 482 -8.05 -7.35 -4.07
CA LEU A 482 -8.19 -8.80 -4.24
C LEU A 482 -7.76 -9.29 -5.63
N GLY A 483 -7.87 -8.45 -6.66
CA GLY A 483 -7.61 -8.80 -8.06
C GLY A 483 -6.22 -8.41 -8.60
N ILE A 484 -5.39 -7.69 -7.85
CA ILE A 484 -4.08 -7.23 -8.34
C ILE A 484 -2.99 -8.31 -8.26
N THR A 485 -2.12 -8.36 -9.26
CA THR A 485 -0.98 -9.29 -9.31
C THR A 485 0.12 -8.95 -8.30
N HIS A 486 0.28 -7.67 -7.99
CA HIS A 486 1.27 -7.19 -7.03
C HIS A 486 0.54 -6.48 -5.88
N TRP A 487 0.27 -7.22 -4.81
CA TRP A 487 -0.32 -6.70 -3.58
C TRP A 487 0.76 -6.55 -2.51
N PHE A 488 0.72 -5.48 -1.72
CA PHE A 488 1.66 -5.28 -0.62
C PHE A 488 1.01 -4.54 0.56
N TYR A 489 1.58 -4.70 1.77
CA TYR A 489 1.01 -4.16 3.01
C TYR A 489 0.83 -2.63 3.02
N LEU A 490 1.58 -1.92 2.17
CA LEU A 490 1.49 -0.48 2.01
C LEU A 490 0.11 -0.04 1.47
N TYR A 491 -0.70 -0.95 0.94
CA TYR A 491 -2.05 -0.66 0.45
C TYR A 491 -3.13 -0.70 1.53
N ILE A 492 -2.82 -1.23 2.72
CA ILE A 492 -3.78 -1.33 3.83
C ILE A 492 -4.26 0.08 4.25
N PRO A 493 -3.38 1.09 4.41
CA PRO A 493 -3.80 2.45 4.74
C PRO A 493 -4.75 3.11 3.73
N TRP A 494 -4.91 2.59 2.51
CA TRP A 494 -5.84 3.14 1.53
C TRP A 494 -7.30 2.91 1.94
N PHE A 495 -7.60 1.76 2.56
CA PHE A 495 -8.96 1.42 3.00
C PHE A 495 -9.13 1.46 4.52
N PHE A 496 -8.07 1.29 5.31
CA PHE A 496 -8.14 1.28 6.77
C PHE A 496 -8.91 2.45 7.39
N PRO A 497 -8.62 3.73 7.07
CA PRO A 497 -9.31 4.84 7.73
C PRO A 497 -10.79 4.88 7.31
N LEU A 498 -11.11 4.48 6.08
CA LEU A 498 -12.48 4.35 5.60
C LEU A 498 -13.25 3.26 6.36
N VAL A 499 -12.61 2.11 6.61
CA VAL A 499 -13.14 1.04 7.47
C VAL A 499 -13.40 1.57 8.88
N MET A 500 -12.45 2.28 9.49
CA MET A 500 -12.63 2.82 10.84
C MET A 500 -13.75 3.87 10.92
N ILE A 501 -13.86 4.74 9.92
CA ILE A 501 -14.98 5.70 9.79
C ILE A 501 -16.31 4.94 9.70
N ALA A 502 -16.38 3.90 8.86
CA ALA A 502 -17.58 3.09 8.68
C ALA A 502 -18.01 2.35 9.97
N LEU A 503 -17.03 1.78 10.70
CA LEU A 503 -17.27 0.97 11.90
C LEU A 503 -17.59 1.80 13.15
N LEU A 504 -16.93 2.95 13.31
CA LEU A 504 -17.06 3.79 14.51
C LEU A 504 -18.11 4.89 14.35
N GLY A 505 -18.31 5.39 13.13
CA GLY A 505 -19.29 6.43 12.81
C GLY A 505 -20.74 5.99 13.00
N ARG A 506 -21.02 4.68 13.11
CA ARG A 506 -22.37 4.13 13.28
C ARG A 506 -22.90 4.11 14.73
N TRP A 507 -22.05 4.32 15.74
CA TRP A 507 -22.47 4.33 17.15
C TRP A 507 -23.15 5.67 17.51
N GLY A 508 -23.81 5.79 18.67
CA GLY A 508 -24.44 7.04 19.13
C GLY A 508 -23.54 7.89 20.02
N GLU A 509 -23.84 9.18 20.21
CA GLU A 509 -23.11 10.06 21.15
C GLU A 509 -23.34 9.65 22.61
N PRO A 510 -22.31 9.59 23.46
CA PRO A 510 -22.51 9.50 24.91
C PRO A 510 -23.21 10.76 25.41
N GLY A 511 -24.41 10.64 26.00
CA GLY A 511 -25.08 11.73 26.73
C GLY A 511 -26.28 12.40 26.04
N ARG A 512 -26.64 12.03 24.81
CA ARG A 512 -27.98 12.35 24.27
C ARG A 512 -28.92 11.23 24.67
N GLU A 513 -29.79 11.47 25.65
CA GLU A 513 -30.96 10.62 25.83
C GLU A 513 -31.72 10.56 24.49
N PRO A 514 -32.20 9.39 24.06
CA PRO A 514 -33.13 9.35 22.94
C PRO A 514 -34.31 10.25 23.30
N ALA A 515 -34.60 11.24 22.46
CA ALA A 515 -35.77 12.08 22.63
C ALA A 515 -36.97 11.14 22.84
N ARG A 516 -37.58 11.21 24.04
CA ARG A 516 -38.77 10.41 24.34
C ARG A 516 -39.82 10.83 23.31
N ALA A 517 -40.26 9.84 22.51
CA ALA A 517 -41.32 9.99 21.53
C ALA A 517 -42.65 10.29 22.22
#